data_AF-A0A291GQX5-F1
#
_entry.id   AF-A0A291GQX5-F1
#
_cell.length_a   1.000
_cell.length_b   1.000
_cell.length_c   1.000
_cell.angle_alpha   90.00
_cell.angle_beta   90.00
_cell.angle_gamma   90.00
#
_symmetry.space_group_name_H-M   'P 1'
#
loop_
_entity.id
_entity.type
_entity.pdbx_description
1 polymer ?
#
loop_
_entity_poly.entity_id
_entity_poly.type
_entity_poly.pdbx_seq_one_letter_code
_entity_poly.pdbx_strand_id
1 'polypeptide(L)'
;MSDEQTTGALVPTRDAALARPDFPFARVARRLGVDPAEAEVVLRDDARARAAIARSIQEFLAADDDRRAGRGPSTALALDPDFPTGVGMALVGAAVLFDARDLVPQVALRVAKDHHQDGADELAASYLALVQESIDPGQDGADDAIAWAAQSLLVSVLQRSGSPAQADEVARDLAAHAVPIDLWQDDDPTLPDDSMAWHGGAFVGGIPPRRDERSLSFEDVHDFMNTLLADMRREQDAEGGAG
;
A
#
# COMPACT_ATOMS: atom_id res chain seq x y z
N MET A 1 -18.33 -31.07 -20.55
CA MET A 1 -18.53 -31.13 -19.09
C MET A 1 -17.33 -30.44 -18.50
N SER A 2 -17.57 -29.28 -17.90
CA SER A 2 -16.56 -28.28 -17.59
C SER A 2 -15.68 -28.71 -16.42
N ASP A 3 -14.37 -28.66 -16.64
CA ASP A 3 -13.39 -28.55 -15.57
C ASP A 3 -13.48 -27.12 -15.02
N GLU A 4 -14.01 -27.00 -13.80
CA GLU A 4 -13.92 -25.77 -13.02
C GLU A 4 -12.44 -25.59 -12.62
N GLN A 5 -11.77 -24.69 -13.32
CA GLN A 5 -10.49 -24.13 -12.91
C GLN A 5 -10.70 -23.40 -11.58
N THR A 6 -10.18 -24.01 -10.50
CA THR A 6 -10.08 -23.40 -9.18
C THR A 6 -9.04 -22.28 -9.22
N THR A 7 -9.42 -21.13 -9.79
CA THR A 7 -8.65 -19.89 -9.73
C THR A 7 -9.03 -19.18 -8.42
N GLY A 8 -8.39 -19.57 -7.31
CA GLY A 8 -8.56 -18.95 -6.01
C GLY A 8 -7.20 -18.70 -5.37
N ALA A 9 -6.81 -17.44 -5.30
CA ALA A 9 -5.47 -16.96 -4.99
C ALA A 9 -4.91 -17.42 -3.62
N LEU A 10 -3.58 -17.52 -3.57
CA LEU A 10 -2.71 -17.97 -2.47
C LEU A 10 -2.63 -17.03 -1.25
N VAL A 11 -3.70 -16.31 -0.90
CA VAL A 11 -3.71 -15.47 0.31
C VAL A 11 -4.32 -16.26 1.47
N PRO A 12 -3.57 -16.58 2.54
CA PRO A 12 -4.15 -17.22 3.71
C PRO A 12 -5.24 -16.31 4.28
N THR A 13 -6.47 -16.82 4.40
CA THR A 13 -7.57 -16.09 5.02
C THR A 13 -7.19 -15.72 6.46
N ARG A 14 -7.74 -14.61 6.98
CA ARG A 14 -7.54 -14.19 8.38
C ARG A 14 -7.65 -15.37 9.35
N ASP A 15 -8.72 -16.15 9.22
CA ASP A 15 -8.98 -17.29 10.10
C ASP A 15 -7.92 -18.39 9.95
N ALA A 16 -7.42 -18.63 8.73
CA ALA A 16 -6.31 -19.56 8.52
C ALA A 16 -5.00 -19.06 9.15
N ALA A 17 -4.73 -17.75 9.07
CA ALA A 17 -3.56 -17.15 9.71
C ALA A 17 -3.65 -17.24 11.24
N LEU A 18 -4.80 -16.88 11.83
CA LEU A 18 -5.04 -16.92 13.28
C LEU A 18 -5.11 -18.33 13.86
N ALA A 19 -5.43 -19.34 13.03
CA ALA A 19 -5.45 -20.74 13.43
C ALA A 19 -4.05 -21.37 13.52
N ARG A 20 -3.02 -20.69 13.01
CA ARG A 20 -1.65 -21.21 13.08
C ARG A 20 -1.14 -21.22 14.52
N PRO A 21 -0.51 -22.32 14.97
CA PRO A 21 0.01 -22.43 16.34
C PRO A 21 1.15 -21.45 16.63
N ASP A 22 1.83 -20.93 15.60
CA ASP A 22 2.91 -19.96 15.68
C ASP A 22 2.46 -18.51 15.44
N PHE A 23 1.14 -18.25 15.35
CA PHE A 23 0.65 -16.89 15.11
C PHE A 23 1.08 -15.96 16.26
N PRO A 24 1.78 -14.84 15.96
CA PRO A 24 2.43 -14.03 16.99
C PRO A 24 1.46 -13.02 17.63
N PHE A 25 0.40 -13.50 18.30
CA PHE A 25 -0.67 -12.68 18.91
C PHE A 25 -0.15 -11.49 19.72
N ALA A 26 0.80 -11.71 20.63
CA ALA A 26 1.33 -10.66 21.50
C ALA A 26 2.12 -9.57 20.71
N ARG A 27 2.76 -9.94 19.60
CA ARG A 27 3.49 -8.98 18.75
C ARG A 27 2.51 -8.11 17.96
N VAL A 28 1.49 -8.74 17.37
CA VAL A 28 0.42 -8.02 16.64
C VAL A 28 -0.34 -7.10 17.59
N ALA A 29 -0.73 -7.59 18.76
CA ALA A 29 -1.43 -6.79 19.76
C ALA A 29 -0.63 -5.58 20.21
N ARG A 30 0.68 -5.73 20.48
CA ARG A 30 1.55 -4.60 20.83
C ARG A 30 1.56 -3.52 19.75
N ARG A 31 1.66 -3.91 18.47
CA ARG A 31 1.65 -2.97 17.33
C ARG A 31 0.31 -2.25 17.19
N LEU A 32 -0.79 -2.90 17.57
CA LEU A 32 -2.14 -2.33 17.53
C LEU A 32 -2.57 -1.62 18.84
N GLY A 33 -1.65 -1.47 19.81
CA GLY A 33 -1.98 -0.92 21.13
C GLY A 33 -3.04 -1.71 21.89
N VAL A 34 -3.14 -3.01 21.62
CA VAL A 34 -4.05 -3.95 22.29
C VAL A 34 -3.32 -4.57 23.47
N ASP A 35 -4.02 -4.70 24.61
CA ASP A 35 -3.50 -5.41 25.78
C ASP A 35 -3.10 -6.84 25.36
N PRO A 36 -1.83 -7.25 25.56
CA PRO A 36 -1.39 -8.62 25.27
C PRO A 36 -2.25 -9.71 25.92
N ALA A 37 -2.87 -9.43 27.08
CA ALA A 37 -3.77 -10.36 27.75
C ALA A 37 -5.11 -10.56 27.01
N GLU A 38 -5.55 -9.58 26.24
CA GLU A 38 -6.79 -9.65 25.43
C GLU A 38 -6.51 -9.91 23.94
N ALA A 39 -5.24 -10.06 23.55
CA ALA A 39 -4.79 -10.12 22.16
C ALA A 39 -5.58 -11.13 21.31
N GLU A 40 -5.71 -12.38 21.75
CA GLU A 40 -6.39 -13.42 20.99
C GLU A 40 -7.90 -13.16 20.86
N VAL A 41 -8.53 -12.60 21.89
CA VAL A 41 -9.96 -12.27 21.88
C VAL A 41 -10.22 -11.11 20.92
N VAL A 42 -9.43 -10.05 21.00
CA VAL A 42 -9.55 -8.87 20.14
C VAL A 42 -9.26 -9.22 18.70
N LEU A 43 -8.19 -9.97 18.42
CA LEU A 43 -7.79 -10.30 17.05
C LEU A 43 -8.69 -11.34 16.39
N ARG A 44 -9.51 -12.07 17.13
CA ARG A 44 -10.54 -12.95 16.54
C ARG A 44 -11.88 -12.26 16.32
N ASP A 45 -12.11 -11.13 16.98
CA ASP A 45 -13.30 -10.31 16.80
C ASP A 45 -13.04 -9.30 15.69
N ASP A 46 -13.72 -9.47 14.56
CA ASP A 46 -13.54 -8.65 13.36
C ASP A 46 -13.70 -7.15 13.64
N ALA A 47 -14.77 -6.77 14.33
CA ALA A 47 -15.07 -5.38 14.61
C ALA A 47 -14.05 -4.76 15.57
N ARG A 48 -13.64 -5.52 16.60
CA ARG A 48 -12.61 -5.05 17.55
C ARG A 48 -11.23 -4.96 16.92
N ALA A 49 -10.85 -5.92 16.07
CA ALA A 49 -9.59 -5.90 15.35
C ALA A 49 -9.53 -4.71 14.38
N ARG A 50 -10.58 -4.52 13.57
CA ARG A 50 -10.70 -3.38 12.66
C ARG A 50 -10.65 -2.04 13.38
N ALA A 51 -11.34 -1.91 14.52
CA ALA A 51 -11.29 -0.69 15.34
C ALA A 51 -9.89 -0.43 15.91
N ALA A 52 -9.17 -1.47 16.33
CA ALA A 52 -7.80 -1.34 16.81
C ALA A 52 -6.85 -0.90 15.68
N ILE A 53 -7.00 -1.47 14.47
CA ILE A 53 -6.23 -1.07 13.29
C ILE A 53 -6.49 0.38 12.92
N ALA A 54 -7.76 0.79 12.83
CA ALA A 54 -8.13 2.17 12.50
C ALA A 54 -7.51 3.17 13.50
N ARG A 55 -7.60 2.89 14.80
CA ARG A 55 -6.97 3.72 15.84
C ARG A 55 -5.46 3.80 15.65
N SER A 56 -4.78 2.66 15.47
CA SER A 56 -3.32 2.65 15.33
C SER A 56 -2.84 3.32 14.05
N ILE A 57 -3.61 3.26 12.97
CA ILE A 57 -3.34 4.00 11.73
C ILE A 57 -3.46 5.50 11.97
N GLN A 58 -4.50 5.97 12.66
CA GLN A 58 -4.66 7.38 13.00
C GLN A 58 -3.52 7.88 13.90
N GLU A 59 -3.12 7.10 14.90
CA GLU A 59 -1.97 7.41 15.76
C GLU A 59 -0.66 7.44 14.96
N PHE A 60 -0.49 6.52 13.99
CA PHE A 60 0.67 6.49 13.10
C PHE A 60 0.74 7.72 12.20
N LEU A 61 -0.35 8.07 11.51
CA LEU A 61 -0.38 9.21 10.59
C LEU A 61 -0.09 10.51 11.34
N ALA A 62 -0.70 10.72 12.51
CA ALA A 62 -0.44 11.91 13.33
C ALA A 62 1.02 11.98 13.81
N ALA A 63 1.59 10.85 14.26
CA ALA A 63 2.99 10.79 14.68
C ALA A 63 3.96 11.03 13.50
N ASP A 64 3.58 10.57 12.31
CA ASP A 64 4.39 10.71 11.11
C ASP A 64 4.34 12.14 10.56
N ASP A 65 3.17 12.79 10.61
CA ASP A 65 3.03 14.22 10.33
C ASP A 65 3.84 15.08 11.30
N ASP A 66 3.84 14.73 12.59
CA ASP A 66 4.71 15.36 13.59
C ASP A 66 6.18 15.25 13.19
N ARG A 67 6.64 14.04 12.83
CA ARG A 67 8.02 13.79 12.41
C ARG A 67 8.39 14.57 11.14
N ARG A 68 7.55 14.54 10.11
CA ARG A 68 7.78 15.23 8.82
C ARG A 68 7.81 16.74 8.98
N ALA A 69 7.04 17.28 9.91
CA ALA A 69 7.10 18.69 10.32
C ALA A 69 8.29 19.01 11.25
N GLY A 70 9.18 18.05 11.54
CA GLY A 70 10.35 18.24 12.39
C GLY A 70 10.05 18.34 13.89
N ARG A 71 8.84 17.94 14.33
CA ARG A 71 8.48 17.88 15.75
C ARG A 71 9.07 16.61 16.39
N GLY A 72 9.39 16.70 17.67
CA GLY A 72 9.92 15.57 18.43
C GLY A 72 8.86 14.50 18.70
N PRO A 73 9.26 13.23 18.92
CA PRO A 73 8.32 12.13 19.15
C PRO A 73 7.51 12.36 20.44
N SER A 74 6.18 12.28 20.31
CA SER A 74 5.22 12.55 21.39
C SER A 74 4.48 11.29 21.86
N THR A 75 4.58 10.19 21.10
CA THR A 75 3.88 8.92 21.37
C THR A 75 4.86 7.76 21.50
N ALA A 76 4.42 6.67 22.13
CA ALA A 76 5.22 5.45 22.21
C ALA A 76 5.48 4.84 20.83
N LEU A 77 4.54 5.01 19.90
CA LEU A 77 4.66 4.57 18.51
C LEU A 77 5.76 5.34 17.77
N ALA A 78 5.87 6.65 17.97
CA ALA A 78 6.91 7.49 17.36
C ALA A 78 8.33 7.21 17.91
N LEU A 79 8.43 6.55 19.08
CA LEU A 79 9.69 6.13 19.68
C LEU A 79 10.11 4.72 19.25
N ASP A 80 9.30 4.03 18.47
CA ASP A 80 9.61 2.68 17.99
C ASP A 80 10.81 2.74 17.02
N PRO A 81 11.81 1.85 17.16
CA PRO A 81 13.00 1.87 16.30
C PRO A 81 12.70 1.61 14.83
N ASP A 82 11.56 0.97 14.51
CA ASP A 82 11.15 0.71 13.14
C ASP A 82 10.29 1.86 12.55
N PHE A 83 10.05 2.93 13.31
CA PHE A 83 9.26 4.08 12.87
C PHE A 83 10.09 4.99 11.94
N PRO A 84 9.51 5.49 10.83
CA PRO A 84 8.12 5.31 10.40
C PRO A 84 7.90 4.05 9.55
N THR A 85 8.86 3.68 8.69
CA THR A 85 8.62 2.76 7.57
C THR A 85 8.18 1.38 8.02
N GLY A 86 8.92 0.73 8.92
CA GLY A 86 8.61 -0.62 9.38
C GLY A 86 7.29 -0.70 10.18
N VAL A 87 6.93 0.37 10.90
CA VAL A 87 5.62 0.49 11.55
C VAL A 87 4.51 0.60 10.49
N GLY A 88 4.68 1.45 9.47
CA GLY A 88 3.73 1.59 8.37
C GLY A 88 3.52 0.29 7.60
N MET A 89 4.59 -0.44 7.27
CA MET A 89 4.53 -1.75 6.61
C MET A 89 3.72 -2.76 7.44
N ALA A 90 3.92 -2.78 8.77
CA ALA A 90 3.19 -3.67 9.66
C ALA A 90 1.69 -3.32 9.73
N LEU A 91 1.34 -2.03 9.71
CA LEU A 91 -0.05 -1.57 9.71
C LEU A 91 -0.75 -1.89 8.38
N VAL A 92 -0.08 -1.73 7.24
CA VAL A 92 -0.59 -2.16 5.94
C VAL A 92 -0.85 -3.67 5.94
N GLY A 93 0.12 -4.47 6.39
CA GLY A 93 -0.03 -5.92 6.49
C GLY A 93 -1.19 -6.34 7.41
N ALA A 94 -1.38 -5.62 8.52
CA ALA A 94 -2.53 -5.84 9.40
C ALA A 94 -3.85 -5.47 8.71
N ALA A 95 -3.94 -4.31 8.08
CA ALA A 95 -5.14 -3.87 7.39
C ALA A 95 -5.53 -4.87 6.27
N VAL A 96 -4.58 -5.35 5.47
CA VAL A 96 -4.83 -6.38 4.45
C VAL A 96 -5.28 -7.70 5.08
N LEU A 97 -4.61 -8.17 6.15
CA LEU A 97 -4.97 -9.42 6.82
C LEU A 97 -6.38 -9.41 7.40
N PHE A 98 -6.84 -8.25 7.89
CA PHE A 98 -8.14 -8.06 8.52
C PHE A 98 -9.18 -7.43 7.58
N ASP A 99 -8.92 -7.42 6.27
CA ASP A 99 -9.81 -6.88 5.22
C ASP A 99 -10.29 -5.43 5.48
N ALA A 100 -9.43 -4.63 6.11
CA ALA A 100 -9.62 -3.20 6.33
C ALA A 100 -8.96 -2.38 5.21
N ARG A 101 -9.30 -2.72 3.96
CA ARG A 101 -8.65 -2.20 2.75
C ARG A 101 -8.80 -0.69 2.58
N ASP A 102 -9.93 -0.14 3.01
CA ASP A 102 -10.20 1.30 3.05
C ASP A 102 -9.19 2.09 3.88
N LEU A 103 -8.47 1.44 4.80
CA LEU A 103 -7.45 2.10 5.63
C LEU A 103 -6.03 2.01 5.04
N VAL A 104 -5.84 1.21 3.99
CA VAL A 104 -4.53 0.95 3.37
C VAL A 104 -3.96 2.14 2.60
N PRO A 105 -4.71 2.86 1.75
CA PRO A 105 -4.13 3.78 0.77
C PRO A 105 -3.21 4.84 1.37
N GLN A 106 -3.66 5.51 2.44
CA GLN A 106 -2.90 6.60 3.03
C GLN A 106 -1.59 6.10 3.66
N VAL A 107 -1.63 4.97 4.38
CA VAL A 107 -0.44 4.38 5.00
C VAL A 107 0.52 3.84 3.94
N ALA A 108 0.00 3.13 2.94
CA ALA A 108 0.79 2.58 1.85
C ALA A 108 1.48 3.68 1.04
N LEU A 109 0.82 4.81 0.79
CA LEU A 109 1.45 5.97 0.15
C LEU A 109 2.60 6.52 1.01
N ARG A 110 2.45 6.63 2.33
CA ARG A 110 3.54 7.07 3.23
C ARG A 110 4.75 6.13 3.15
N VAL A 111 4.51 4.82 3.20
CA VAL A 111 5.57 3.81 3.08
C VAL A 111 6.24 3.85 1.70
N ALA A 112 5.48 4.05 0.62
CA ALA A 112 6.04 4.20 -0.71
C ALA A 112 6.97 5.41 -0.82
N LYS A 113 6.58 6.56 -0.23
CA LYS A 113 7.43 7.76 -0.19
C LYS A 113 8.74 7.48 0.53
N ASP A 114 8.68 6.85 1.70
CA ASP A 114 9.85 6.57 2.51
C ASP A 114 10.81 5.61 1.76
N HIS A 115 10.30 4.56 1.13
CA HIS A 115 11.11 3.67 0.29
C HIS A 115 11.73 4.38 -0.93
N HIS A 116 10.99 5.26 -1.60
CA HIS A 116 11.54 6.04 -2.71
C HIS A 116 12.64 6.99 -2.23
N GLN A 117 12.49 7.62 -1.05
CA GLN A 117 13.52 8.47 -0.46
C GLN A 117 14.78 7.68 -0.11
N ASP A 118 14.63 6.43 0.33
CA ASP A 118 15.73 5.50 0.61
C ASP A 118 16.34 4.85 -0.66
N GLY A 119 15.75 5.11 -1.84
CA GLY A 119 16.22 4.55 -3.11
C GLY A 119 15.76 3.11 -3.38
N ALA A 120 14.84 2.59 -2.59
CA ALA A 120 14.22 1.27 -2.78
C ALA A 120 13.01 1.37 -3.74
N ASP A 121 13.27 1.71 -5.00
CA ASP A 121 12.24 2.00 -6.00
C ASP A 121 11.29 0.82 -6.28
N GLU A 122 11.78 -0.42 -6.22
CA GLU A 122 10.95 -1.62 -6.40
C GLU A 122 9.92 -1.79 -5.27
N LEU A 123 10.34 -1.52 -4.03
CA LEU A 123 9.44 -1.54 -2.87
C LEU A 123 8.46 -0.37 -2.94
N ALA A 124 8.94 0.82 -3.31
CA ALA A 124 8.07 1.97 -3.53
C ALA A 124 6.98 1.66 -4.56
N ALA A 125 7.35 1.10 -5.72
CA ALA A 125 6.41 0.68 -6.77
C ALA A 125 5.40 -0.37 -6.26
N SER A 126 5.83 -1.30 -5.42
CA SER A 126 4.95 -2.33 -4.85
C SER A 126 3.87 -1.73 -3.94
N TYR A 127 4.24 -0.76 -3.08
CA TYR A 127 3.26 -0.06 -2.25
C TYR A 127 2.36 0.89 -3.07
N LEU A 128 2.86 1.48 -4.15
CA LEU A 128 2.05 2.26 -5.08
C LEU A 128 0.99 1.42 -5.79
N ALA A 129 1.34 0.21 -6.22
CA ALA A 129 0.37 -0.74 -6.76
C ALA A 129 -0.71 -1.07 -5.72
N LEU A 130 -0.33 -1.29 -4.46
CA LEU A 130 -1.28 -1.55 -3.39
C LEU A 130 -2.24 -0.37 -3.13
N VAL A 131 -1.76 0.88 -3.22
CA VAL A 131 -2.63 2.07 -3.14
C VAL A 131 -3.68 2.03 -4.25
N GLN A 132 -3.25 1.75 -5.49
CA GLN A 132 -4.14 1.69 -6.65
C GLN A 132 -5.17 0.55 -6.55
N GLU A 133 -4.79 -0.58 -5.97
CA GLU A 133 -5.70 -1.72 -5.74
C GLU A 133 -6.72 -1.49 -4.62
N SER A 134 -6.44 -0.54 -3.72
CA SER A 134 -7.23 -0.33 -2.49
C SER A 134 -8.19 0.85 -2.59
N ILE A 135 -8.13 1.64 -3.66
CA ILE A 135 -8.99 2.80 -3.89
C ILE A 135 -10.04 2.44 -4.93
N ASP A 136 -11.31 2.76 -4.63
CA ASP A 136 -12.40 2.78 -5.61
C ASP A 136 -12.58 4.21 -6.14
N PRO A 137 -12.08 4.53 -7.34
CA PRO A 137 -12.00 5.93 -7.77
C PRO A 137 -13.38 6.58 -7.97
N GLY A 138 -13.48 7.87 -7.65
CA GLY A 138 -14.69 8.68 -7.79
C GLY A 138 -15.76 8.43 -6.71
N GLN A 139 -15.47 7.61 -5.70
CA GLN A 139 -16.34 7.43 -4.53
C GLN A 139 -16.05 8.48 -3.44
N ASP A 140 -14.78 8.80 -3.19
CA ASP A 140 -14.32 9.79 -2.22
C ASP A 140 -13.20 10.66 -2.82
N GLY A 141 -13.31 11.98 -2.69
CA GLY A 141 -12.32 12.92 -3.19
C GLY A 141 -10.97 12.84 -2.46
N ALA A 142 -10.96 12.40 -1.19
CA ALA A 142 -9.72 12.17 -0.46
C ALA A 142 -8.95 10.96 -1.02
N ASP A 143 -9.67 9.88 -1.34
CA ASP A 143 -9.08 8.71 -1.99
C ASP A 143 -8.58 9.05 -3.40
N ASP A 144 -9.34 9.84 -4.16
CA ASP A 144 -8.88 10.33 -5.47
C ASP A 144 -7.57 11.14 -5.35
N ALA A 145 -7.44 12.00 -4.34
CA ALA A 145 -6.21 12.75 -4.08
C ALA A 145 -5.02 11.83 -3.77
N ILE A 146 -5.23 10.77 -2.98
CA ILE A 146 -4.22 9.76 -2.66
C ILE A 146 -3.83 8.98 -3.91
N ALA A 147 -4.79 8.58 -4.76
CA ALA A 147 -4.52 7.89 -6.02
C ALA A 147 -3.67 8.75 -6.95
N TRP A 148 -4.00 10.03 -7.10
CA TRP A 148 -3.23 10.98 -7.90
C TRP A 148 -1.83 11.24 -7.33
N ALA A 149 -1.71 11.37 -6.02
CA ALA A 149 -0.40 11.46 -5.36
C ALA A 149 0.44 10.20 -5.64
N ALA A 150 -0.15 9.01 -5.59
CA ALA A 150 0.53 7.77 -5.95
C ALA A 150 1.02 7.77 -7.41
N GLN A 151 0.22 8.28 -8.36
CA GLN A 151 0.66 8.43 -9.76
C GLN A 151 1.85 9.39 -9.91
N SER A 152 1.80 10.53 -9.24
CA SER A 152 2.89 11.50 -9.28
C SER A 152 4.19 10.93 -8.68
N LEU A 153 4.11 10.08 -7.65
CA LEU A 153 5.26 9.36 -7.12
C LEU A 153 5.76 8.30 -8.12
N LEU A 154 4.86 7.58 -8.79
CA LEU A 154 5.21 6.56 -9.78
C LEU A 154 6.07 7.14 -10.92
N VAL A 155 5.79 8.37 -11.36
CA VAL A 155 6.65 9.08 -12.33
C VAL A 155 8.09 9.18 -11.80
N SER A 156 8.25 9.63 -10.56
CA SER A 156 9.58 9.81 -9.93
C SER A 156 10.32 8.48 -9.77
N VAL A 157 9.61 7.42 -9.39
CA VAL A 157 10.13 6.05 -9.30
C VAL A 157 10.58 5.55 -10.68
N LEU A 158 9.74 5.66 -11.71
CA LEU A 158 10.05 5.19 -13.07
C LEU A 158 11.21 5.96 -13.72
N GLN A 159 11.33 7.27 -13.46
CA GLN A 159 12.46 8.07 -13.93
C GLN A 159 13.77 7.58 -13.32
N ARG A 160 13.77 7.29 -12.02
CA ARG A 160 14.96 6.83 -11.30
C ARG A 160 15.35 5.39 -11.67
N SER A 161 14.36 4.51 -11.85
CA SER A 161 14.57 3.11 -12.21
C SER A 161 14.92 2.88 -13.69
N GLY A 162 14.98 3.95 -14.51
CA GLY A 162 15.41 3.87 -15.90
C GLY A 162 14.32 3.51 -16.90
N SER A 163 13.05 3.79 -16.56
CA SER A 163 11.87 3.59 -17.42
C SER A 163 11.24 4.90 -17.91
N PRO A 164 11.99 5.79 -18.60
CA PRO A 164 11.54 7.15 -18.92
C PRO A 164 10.33 7.19 -19.85
N ALA A 165 10.15 6.23 -20.75
CA ALA A 165 9.01 6.20 -21.66
C ALA A 165 7.67 5.99 -20.93
N GLN A 166 7.68 5.14 -19.90
CA GLN A 166 6.52 4.91 -19.03
C GLN A 166 6.31 6.12 -18.10
N ALA A 167 7.39 6.68 -17.55
CA ALA A 167 7.29 7.91 -16.76
C ALA A 167 6.67 9.06 -17.54
N ASP A 168 7.07 9.27 -18.80
CA ASP A 168 6.53 10.30 -19.69
C ASP A 168 5.06 10.07 -20.03
N GLU A 169 4.62 8.82 -20.06
CA GLU A 169 3.22 8.48 -20.27
C GLU A 169 2.37 8.90 -19.09
N VAL A 170 2.77 8.49 -17.87
CA VAL A 170 2.07 8.87 -16.63
C VAL A 170 2.12 10.39 -16.44
N ALA A 171 3.25 11.05 -16.71
CA ALA A 171 3.37 12.51 -16.60
C ALA A 171 2.44 13.25 -17.58
N ARG A 172 2.25 12.73 -18.79
CA ARG A 172 1.28 13.29 -19.74
C ARG A 172 -0.15 13.15 -19.25
N ASP A 173 -0.47 12.03 -18.60
CA ASP A 173 -1.80 11.82 -18.02
C ASP A 173 -2.08 12.76 -16.84
N LEU A 174 -1.11 12.93 -15.93
CA LEU A 174 -1.18 13.93 -14.85
C LEU A 174 -1.41 15.34 -15.40
N ALA A 175 -0.65 15.73 -16.43
CA ALA A 175 -0.78 17.04 -17.06
C ALA A 175 -2.15 17.23 -17.74
N ALA A 176 -2.72 16.18 -18.34
CA ALA A 176 -4.05 16.23 -18.95
C ALA A 176 -5.17 16.47 -17.91
N HIS A 177 -4.94 16.03 -16.68
CA HIS A 177 -5.85 16.21 -15.54
C HIS A 177 -5.46 17.36 -14.61
N ALA A 178 -4.49 18.21 -15.01
CA ALA A 178 -3.98 19.33 -14.22
C ALA A 178 -3.47 18.95 -12.82
N VAL A 179 -3.00 17.70 -12.67
CA VAL A 179 -2.41 17.20 -11.42
C VAL A 179 -0.92 17.57 -11.36
N PRO A 180 -0.44 18.19 -10.28
CA PRO A 180 0.99 18.48 -10.12
C PRO A 180 1.85 17.21 -10.14
N ILE A 181 2.98 17.25 -10.85
CA ILE A 181 3.93 16.11 -10.93
C ILE A 181 4.63 15.83 -9.60
N ASP A 182 4.60 16.80 -8.70
CA ASP A 182 5.18 16.77 -7.36
C ASP A 182 4.12 16.66 -6.25
N LEU A 183 2.85 16.39 -6.58
CA LEU A 183 1.76 16.21 -5.60
C LEU A 183 2.12 15.19 -4.50
N TRP A 184 2.88 14.14 -4.83
CA TRP A 184 3.33 13.16 -3.86
C TRP A 184 4.16 13.73 -2.71
N GLN A 185 4.74 14.92 -2.86
CA GLN A 185 5.49 15.56 -1.78
C GLN A 185 4.56 16.05 -0.66
N ASP A 186 3.28 16.27 -0.95
CA ASP A 186 2.29 16.66 0.05
C ASP A 186 1.98 15.50 0.98
N ASP A 187 2.18 15.71 2.28
CA ASP A 187 1.89 14.70 3.30
C ASP A 187 0.39 14.35 3.34
N ASP A 188 -0.47 15.36 3.23
CA ASP A 188 -1.93 15.22 3.12
C ASP A 188 -2.38 15.81 1.77
N PRO A 189 -2.36 15.02 0.67
CA PRO A 189 -2.62 15.53 -0.67
C PRO A 189 -4.08 15.96 -0.80
N THR A 190 -4.30 17.13 -1.41
CA THR A 190 -5.64 17.65 -1.71
C THR A 190 -5.72 18.04 -3.18
N LEU A 191 -6.87 17.80 -3.79
CA LEU A 191 -7.10 18.19 -5.17
C LEU A 191 -7.59 19.65 -5.25
N PRO A 192 -7.05 20.47 -6.16
CA PRO A 192 -7.40 21.89 -6.27
C PRO A 192 -8.86 22.19 -6.73
N ASP A 193 -9.62 21.21 -7.21
CA ASP A 193 -11.02 21.38 -7.65
C ASP A 193 -11.84 20.08 -7.44
N ASP A 194 -13.02 20.20 -6.82
CA ASP A 194 -13.96 19.10 -6.54
C ASP A 194 -14.53 18.46 -7.83
N SER A 195 -14.36 19.12 -8.99
CA SER A 195 -14.77 18.61 -10.31
C SER A 195 -13.74 17.69 -10.99
N MET A 196 -12.59 17.44 -10.35
CA MET A 196 -11.59 16.46 -10.79
C MET A 196 -11.96 15.03 -10.38
N ALA A 197 -13.22 14.66 -10.63
CA ALA A 197 -13.66 13.28 -10.54
C ALA A 197 -12.75 12.41 -11.39
N TRP A 198 -12.34 11.27 -10.86
CA TRP A 198 -11.58 10.27 -11.62
C TRP A 198 -12.21 10.02 -13.00
N HIS A 199 -11.45 10.26 -14.08
CA HIS A 199 -11.96 10.22 -15.46
C HIS A 199 -11.16 9.30 -16.40
N GLY A 200 -10.22 8.48 -15.91
CA GLY A 200 -9.29 7.83 -16.84
C GLY A 200 -8.67 6.50 -16.40
N GLY A 201 -9.43 5.40 -16.60
CA GLY A 201 -8.91 4.13 -17.14
C GLY A 201 -8.16 3.18 -16.19
N ALA A 202 -8.41 1.87 -16.34
CA ALA A 202 -7.61 0.83 -15.68
C ALA A 202 -6.16 0.83 -16.19
N PHE A 203 -5.20 0.61 -15.28
CA PHE A 203 -3.76 0.47 -15.55
C PHE A 203 -3.46 -0.65 -16.56
N VAL A 204 -3.31 -0.35 -17.85
CA VAL A 204 -2.52 -1.18 -18.81
C VAL A 204 -1.87 -0.32 -19.90
N GLY A 205 -0.55 -0.17 -19.79
CA GLY A 205 0.43 -0.01 -20.88
C GLY A 205 0.11 0.90 -22.08
N GLY A 206 0.40 2.19 -21.99
CA GLY A 206 0.86 2.96 -23.15
C GLY A 206 -0.10 3.98 -23.75
N ILE A 207 -1.41 3.96 -23.44
CA ILE A 207 -2.42 4.67 -24.24
C ILE A 207 -3.60 5.16 -23.39
N PRO A 208 -4.04 6.44 -23.53
CA PRO A 208 -5.16 6.99 -22.77
C PRO A 208 -6.47 6.25 -23.10
N PRO A 209 -7.48 6.30 -22.19
CA PRO A 209 -8.70 5.53 -22.34
C PRO A 209 -9.38 5.85 -23.69
N ARG A 210 -9.41 4.86 -24.59
CA ARG A 210 -10.17 4.95 -25.83
C ARG A 210 -11.63 4.60 -25.58
N ARG A 211 -12.46 5.26 -26.37
CA ARG A 211 -13.93 5.22 -26.37
C ARG A 211 -14.53 3.95 -27.01
N ASP A 212 -13.76 2.87 -27.18
CA ASP A 212 -14.13 1.70 -28.00
C ASP A 212 -13.82 0.32 -27.35
N GLU A 213 -14.32 0.10 -26.13
CA GLU A 213 -14.76 -1.18 -25.53
C GLU A 213 -14.13 -2.52 -26.02
N ARG A 214 -12.80 -2.65 -26.13
CA ARG A 214 -12.16 -3.97 -26.32
C ARG A 214 -10.94 -4.14 -25.41
N SER A 215 -11.03 -5.12 -24.51
CA SER A 215 -10.10 -5.44 -23.41
C SER A 215 -9.00 -6.42 -23.80
N LEU A 216 -7.81 -6.27 -23.20
CA LEU A 216 -6.79 -7.32 -23.05
C LEU A 216 -6.33 -7.36 -21.56
N SER A 217 -5.97 -8.54 -21.05
CA SER A 217 -6.18 -8.99 -19.66
C SER A 217 -4.94 -9.09 -18.74
N PHE A 218 -5.12 -8.65 -17.48
CA PHE A 218 -4.68 -9.11 -16.13
C PHE A 218 -3.45 -10.03 -15.86
N GLU A 219 -2.84 -10.71 -16.82
CA GLU A 219 -1.87 -11.79 -16.52
C GLU A 219 -0.46 -11.32 -16.09
N ASP A 220 -0.03 -10.10 -16.46
CA ASP A 220 1.38 -9.72 -16.34
C ASP A 220 1.83 -9.24 -14.93
N VAL A 221 0.92 -8.68 -14.12
CA VAL A 221 1.26 -8.12 -12.78
C VAL A 221 1.38 -9.22 -11.72
N HIS A 222 0.53 -10.24 -11.83
CA HIS A 222 0.52 -11.36 -10.89
C HIS A 222 1.77 -12.24 -11.06
N ASP A 223 2.26 -12.37 -12.29
CA ASP A 223 3.49 -13.09 -12.60
C ASP A 223 4.74 -12.34 -12.11
N PHE A 224 4.74 -11.00 -12.15
CA PHE A 224 5.81 -10.19 -11.58
C PHE A 224 5.88 -10.31 -10.05
N MET A 225 4.74 -10.18 -9.35
CA MET A 225 4.62 -10.35 -7.90
C MET A 225 5.04 -11.76 -7.44
N ASN A 226 4.64 -12.79 -8.19
CA ASN A 226 5.04 -14.16 -7.90
C ASN A 226 6.56 -14.38 -8.10
N THR A 227 7.16 -13.71 -9.07
CA THR A 227 8.61 -13.77 -9.32
C THR A 227 9.39 -13.08 -8.19
N LEU A 228 8.94 -11.90 -7.75
CA LEU A 228 9.56 -11.15 -6.65
C LEU A 228 9.54 -11.92 -5.32
N LEU A 229 8.40 -12.54 -4.98
CA LEU A 229 8.26 -13.37 -3.79
C LEU A 229 9.10 -14.65 -3.85
N ALA A 230 9.31 -15.20 -5.05
CA ALA A 230 10.15 -16.36 -5.27
C ALA A 230 11.66 -16.01 -5.20
N ASP A 231 12.06 -14.82 -5.62
CA ASP A 231 13.42 -14.31 -5.50
C ASP A 231 13.79 -14.03 -4.03
N MET A 232 12.91 -13.34 -3.28
CA MET A 232 13.13 -13.08 -1.85
C MET A 232 13.26 -14.34 -1.00
N ARG A 233 12.47 -15.39 -1.30
CA ARG A 233 12.61 -16.69 -0.63
C ARG A 233 13.94 -17.37 -0.92
N ARG A 234 14.43 -17.27 -2.15
CA ARG A 234 15.73 -17.84 -2.55
C ARG A 234 16.90 -17.13 -1.86
N GLU A 235 16.81 -15.82 -1.63
CA GLU A 235 17.82 -15.07 -0.89
C GLU A 235 17.82 -15.43 0.61
N GLN A 236 16.65 -15.58 1.23
CA GLN A 236 16.55 -16.02 2.63
C GLN A 236 17.09 -17.45 2.84
N ASP A 237 16.85 -18.35 1.90
CA ASP A 237 17.36 -19.72 1.96
C ASP A 237 18.89 -19.78 1.74
N ALA A 238 19.45 -18.86 0.95
CA ALA A 238 20.89 -18.74 0.74
C ALA A 238 21.63 -18.18 1.96
N GLU A 239 21.00 -17.29 2.72
CA GLU A 239 21.56 -16.74 3.98
C GLU A 239 21.42 -17.70 5.17
N GLY A 240 20.39 -18.56 5.19
CA GLY A 240 20.16 -19.57 6.23
C GLY A 240 20.99 -20.86 6.08
N GLY A 241 21.62 -21.08 4.93
CA GLY A 241 22.41 -22.29 4.62
C GLY A 241 23.90 -22.21 4.94
N ALA A 242 24.40 -21.06 5.42
CA ALA A 242 25.79 -20.87 5.83
C ALA A 242 25.91 -20.86 7.37
N GLY A 243 25.60 -21.99 8.00
CA GLY A 243 25.78 -22.25 9.43
C GLY A 243 26.24 -23.68 9.68
#